data_AF-A0A970UA68-F1
#
_entry.id   AF-A0A970UA68-F1
#
_cell.length_a   1.000
_cell.length_b   1.000
_cell.length_c   1.000
_cell.angle_alpha   90.00
_cell.angle_beta   90.00
_cell.angle_gamma   90.00
#
_symmetry.space_group_name_H-M   'P 1'
#
loop_
_entity.id
_entity.type
_entity.pdbx_description
1 polymer ?
#
loop_
_entity_poly.entity_id
_entity_poly.type
_entity_poly.pdbx_seq_one_letter_code
_entity_poly.pdbx_strand_id
1 'polypeptide(L)'
;RVCLGGLTCDSQDYYNDEAHLNAVFLPKYDKEDPLYIGFFHTGAYQESLGGYGGIQHCLIPAPKHIIIDLDEDGNYYPRLFAKEQSFKSMLKTLGY
;
A
#
# COMPACT_ATOMS: atom_id res chain seq x y z
N ARG A 1 16.21 -12.12 -9.87
CA ARG A 1 14.81 -11.86 -10.24
C ARG A 1 13.93 -12.30 -9.09
N VAL A 2 12.93 -11.50 -8.76
CA VAL A 2 11.91 -11.83 -7.75
C VAL A 2 10.52 -11.74 -8.38
N CYS A 3 9.56 -12.45 -7.81
CA CYS A 3 8.14 -12.21 -8.05
C CYS A 3 7.60 -11.49 -6.81
N LEU A 4 6.99 -10.33 -7.01
CA LEU A 4 6.39 -9.55 -5.94
C LEU A 4 4.91 -9.94 -5.84
N GLY A 5 4.54 -10.68 -4.79
CA GLY A 5 3.16 -11.01 -4.47
C GLY A 5 2.63 -10.09 -3.35
N GLY A 6 1.33 -9.83 -3.35
CA GLY A 6 0.67 -9.16 -2.24
C GLY A 6 0.39 -10.13 -1.08
N LEU A 7 -0.28 -9.60 -0.05
CA LEU A 7 -0.57 -10.33 1.20
C LEU A 7 -1.91 -11.06 1.15
N THR A 8 -2.65 -10.94 0.06
CA THR A 8 -3.99 -11.54 -0.04
C THR A 8 -3.92 -13.04 -0.27
N CYS A 9 -5.05 -13.72 -0.10
CA CYS A 9 -5.15 -15.14 -0.44
C CYS A 9 -5.45 -15.38 -1.92
N ASP A 10 -5.45 -14.34 -2.77
CA ASP A 10 -5.75 -14.45 -4.18
C ASP A 10 -4.50 -14.84 -4.97
N SER A 11 -4.65 -15.86 -5.82
CA SER A 11 -3.62 -16.29 -6.77
C SER A 11 -3.25 -15.24 -7.81
N GLN A 12 -4.09 -14.22 -8.03
CA GLN A 12 -3.85 -13.14 -9.00
C GLN A 12 -3.16 -11.91 -8.37
N ASP A 13 -2.90 -11.91 -7.07
CA ASP A 13 -2.29 -10.79 -6.36
C ASP A 13 -0.76 -10.77 -6.53
N TYR A 14 -0.32 -10.55 -7.76
CA TYR A 14 1.08 -10.41 -8.14
C TYR A 14 1.32 -9.10 -8.90
N TYR A 15 2.42 -8.44 -8.57
CA TYR A 15 2.90 -7.30 -9.33
C TYR A 15 3.52 -7.79 -10.64
N ASN A 16 2.88 -7.41 -11.75
CA ASN A 16 3.22 -7.76 -13.12
C ASN A 16 3.00 -9.25 -13.47
N ASP A 17 1.77 -9.60 -13.83
CA ASP A 17 1.35 -10.95 -14.26
C ASP A 17 2.01 -11.37 -15.60
N GLU A 18 2.33 -10.41 -16.46
CA GLU A 18 3.12 -10.65 -17.67
C GLU A 18 4.62 -10.73 -17.36
N ALA A 19 5.01 -11.90 -16.85
CA ALA A 19 6.37 -12.30 -16.52
C ALA A 19 7.41 -12.16 -17.65
N HIS A 20 7.00 -11.84 -18.88
CA HIS A 20 7.84 -11.81 -20.06
C HIS A 20 8.52 -10.46 -20.35
N LEU A 21 7.97 -9.33 -19.87
CA LEU A 21 8.47 -8.00 -20.29
C LEU A 21 9.30 -7.25 -19.26
N ASN A 22 9.05 -7.40 -17.95
CA ASN A 22 9.78 -6.66 -16.91
C ASN A 22 10.16 -7.54 -15.72
N ALA A 23 11.42 -8.01 -15.70
CA ALA A 23 11.97 -8.71 -14.55
C ALA A 23 12.30 -7.72 -13.43
N VAL A 24 11.69 -7.89 -12.26
CA VAL A 24 12.01 -7.10 -11.06
C VAL A 24 13.23 -7.71 -10.36
N PHE A 25 14.18 -6.85 -10.00
CA PHE A 25 15.36 -7.20 -9.22
C PHE A 25 15.34 -6.37 -7.93
N LEU A 26 15.53 -7.04 -6.80
CA LEU A 26 15.62 -6.41 -5.48
C LEU A 26 16.99 -6.73 -4.86
N PRO A 27 17.44 -5.92 -3.89
CA PRO A 27 18.57 -6.25 -3.04
C PRO A 27 18.39 -7.62 -2.37
N LYS A 28 19.50 -8.23 -1.97
CA LYS A 28 19.45 -9.48 -1.19
C LYS A 28 18.80 -9.19 0.16
N TYR A 29 17.82 -9.99 0.53
CA TYR A 29 17.14 -9.88 1.81
C TYR A 29 18.12 -10.04 2.98
N ASP A 30 18.04 -9.10 3.92
CA ASP A 30 18.71 -9.13 5.20
C ASP A 30 17.63 -9.06 6.30
N LYS A 31 17.81 -9.84 7.36
CA LYS A 31 16.87 -9.84 8.50
C LYS A 31 17.08 -8.63 9.42
N GLU A 32 18.29 -8.09 9.45
CA GLU A 32 18.66 -6.98 10.31
C GLU A 32 18.36 -5.61 9.64
N ASP A 33 18.20 -5.58 8.31
CA ASP A 33 17.92 -4.38 7.52
C ASP A 33 16.57 -4.47 6.79
N PRO A 34 15.51 -3.77 7.27
CA PRO A 34 14.19 -3.83 6.66
C PRO A 34 14.18 -3.18 5.27
N LEU A 35 13.83 -3.97 4.26
CA LEU A 35 13.65 -3.49 2.89
C LEU A 35 12.28 -2.80 2.71
N TYR A 36 12.30 -1.51 2.37
CA TYR A 36 11.09 -0.75 2.00
C TYR A 36 10.91 -0.72 0.48
N ILE A 37 9.67 -0.91 0.03
CA ILE A 37 9.28 -0.84 -1.39
C ILE A 37 8.34 0.36 -1.58
N GLY A 38 8.67 1.22 -2.55
CA GLY A 38 7.84 2.36 -2.93
C GLY A 38 7.11 2.09 -4.25
N PHE A 39 5.79 2.30 -4.24
CA PHE A 39 4.99 2.36 -5.46
C PHE A 39 4.75 3.83 -5.81
N PHE A 40 5.06 4.20 -7.05
CA PHE A 40 4.94 5.57 -7.54
C PHE A 40 3.88 5.65 -8.63
N HIS A 41 3.44 6.88 -8.95
CA HIS A 41 2.37 7.14 -9.91
C HIS A 41 0.99 6.56 -9.53
N THR A 42 0.75 6.35 -8.23
CA THR A 42 -0.52 5.85 -7.66
C THR A 42 -1.42 6.96 -7.12
N GLY A 43 -1.26 8.20 -7.61
CA GLY A 43 -1.97 9.37 -7.08
C GLY A 43 -3.40 9.56 -7.60
N ALA A 44 -3.86 8.76 -8.57
CA ALA A 44 -5.14 8.99 -9.24
C ALA A 44 -5.90 7.68 -9.48
N TYR A 45 -7.15 7.63 -9.03
CA TYR A 45 -8.08 6.49 -9.09
C TYR A 45 -7.82 5.34 -8.10
N GLN A 46 -6.60 5.08 -7.64
CA GLN A 46 -6.29 3.91 -6.80
C GLN A 46 -7.13 3.88 -5.52
N GLU A 47 -7.19 4.99 -4.79
CA GLU A 47 -7.98 5.10 -3.56
C GLU A 47 -9.49 4.99 -3.81
N SER A 48 -9.97 5.58 -4.91
CA SER A 48 -11.40 5.57 -5.26
C SER A 48 -11.86 4.17 -5.70
N LEU A 49 -11.07 3.49 -6.53
CA LEU A 49 -11.37 2.15 -7.03
C LEU A 49 -11.11 1.07 -5.97
N GLY A 50 -10.06 1.24 -5.17
CA GLY A 50 -9.76 0.36 -4.04
C GLY A 50 -10.78 0.49 -2.91
N GLY A 51 -11.62 1.53 -2.89
CA GLY A 51 -12.66 1.68 -1.88
C GLY A 51 -12.10 2.18 -0.55
N TYR A 52 -11.39 3.31 -0.58
CA TYR A 52 -10.89 3.99 0.61
C TYR A 52 -11.97 4.17 1.70
N GLY A 53 -11.68 3.70 2.91
CA GLY A 53 -12.62 3.70 4.03
C GLY A 53 -13.73 2.63 3.96
N GLY A 54 -13.79 1.84 2.89
CA GLY A 54 -14.74 0.74 2.67
C GLY A 54 -14.24 -0.60 3.21
N ILE A 55 -14.47 -1.68 2.47
CA ILE A 55 -13.92 -3.01 2.78
C ILE A 55 -12.88 -3.37 1.72
N GLN A 56 -11.79 -4.00 2.16
CA GLN A 56 -10.71 -4.44 1.28
C GLN A 56 -10.73 -5.96 1.12
N HIS A 57 -10.10 -6.45 0.06
CA HIS A 57 -9.94 -7.88 -0.14
C HIS A 57 -9.21 -8.52 1.06
N CYS A 58 -9.66 -9.69 1.49
CA CYS A 58 -9.22 -10.37 2.72
C CYS A 58 -9.33 -9.54 4.01
N LEU A 59 -10.11 -8.45 4.04
CA LEU A 59 -10.21 -7.51 5.17
C LEU A 59 -8.84 -6.95 5.60
N ILE A 60 -7.91 -6.80 4.65
CA ILE A 60 -6.63 -6.16 4.92
C ILE A 60 -6.86 -4.67 5.18
N PRO A 61 -6.43 -4.12 6.32
CA PRO A 61 -6.62 -2.70 6.62
C PRO A 61 -6.02 -1.77 5.56
N ALA A 62 -6.76 -0.73 5.19
CA ALA A 62 -6.18 0.37 4.42
C ALA A 62 -5.09 1.10 5.25
N PRO A 63 -3.95 1.47 4.63
CA PRO A 63 -2.84 2.09 5.31
C PRO A 63 -3.17 3.50 5.79
N LYS A 64 -2.35 4.03 6.71
CA LYS A 64 -2.43 5.44 7.11
C LYS A 64 -2.01 6.36 5.95
N HIS A 65 -2.66 7.51 5.83
CA HIS A 65 -2.29 8.53 4.85
C HIS A 65 -1.58 9.69 5.54
N ILE A 66 -0.42 10.07 5.01
CA ILE A 66 0.41 11.16 5.51
C ILE A 66 0.59 12.15 4.36
N ILE A 67 0.34 13.43 4.63
CA ILE A 67 0.69 14.51 3.71
C ILE A 67 2.02 15.07 4.20
N ILE A 68 2.99 15.18 3.29
CA ILE A 68 4.29 15.77 3.57
C ILE A 68 4.32 17.07 2.79
N ASP A 69 4.26 18.18 3.52
CA ASP A 69 4.39 19.52 2.96
C ASP A 69 5.86 19.98 3.07
N LEU A 70 6.29 20.86 2.17
CA LEU A 70 7.61 21.49 2.19
C LEU A 70 7.41 22.99 2.47
N ASP A 71 8.06 23.53 3.49
CA ASP A 71 7.99 24.96 3.79
C ASP A 71 8.91 25.81 2.89
N GLU A 72 8.82 27.14 3.01
CA GLU A 72 9.64 28.09 2.23
C GLU A 72 11.14 28.00 2.57
N ASP A 73 11.47 27.51 3.78
CA ASP A 73 12.84 27.30 4.27
C ASP A 73 13.41 25.93 3.87
N GLY A 74 12.62 25.07 3.20
CA GLY A 74 13.01 23.74 2.74
C GLY A 74 12.89 22.63 3.79
N ASN A 75 12.23 22.85 4.93
CA ASN A 75 11.94 21.82 5.91
C ASN A 75 10.67 21.04 5.57
N TYR A 76 10.70 19.74 5.86
CA TYR A 76 9.57 18.84 5.68
C TYR A 76 8.64 18.88 6.90
N TYR A 77 7.35 19.09 6.66
CA TYR A 77 6.31 19.04 7.68
C TYR A 77 5.33 17.90 7.39
N PRO A 78 5.51 16.71 8.00
CA PRO A 78 4.58 15.61 7.84
C PRO A 78 3.35 15.79 8.75
N ARG A 79 2.16 15.67 8.17
CA ARG A 79 0.88 15.65 8.90
C ARG A 79 0.08 14.39 8.58
N LEU A 80 -0.56 13.83 9.61
CA LEU A 80 -1.44 12.67 9.45
C LEU A 80 -2.77 13.11 8.85
N PHE A 81 -3.07 12.67 7.62
CA PHE A 81 -4.35 12.92 6.96
C PHE A 81 -5.41 11.91 7.42
N ALA A 82 -5.04 10.64 7.48
CA ALA A 82 -5.92 9.58 7.93
C ALA A 82 -5.18 8.49 8.68
N LYS A 83 -5.86 7.94 9.69
CA LYS A 83 -5.36 6.80 10.46
C LYS A 83 -5.54 5.53 9.64
N GLU A 84 -4.70 4.54 9.94
CA GLU A 84 -4.88 3.17 9.45
C GLU A 84 -6.29 2.67 9.80
N GLN A 85 -6.90 1.96 8.86
CA GLN A 85 -8.25 1.45 9.04
C GLN A 85 -8.28 0.40 10.15
N SER A 86 -9.27 0.48 11.05
CA SER A 86 -9.43 -0.57 12.06
C SER A 86 -10.32 -1.69 11.56
N PHE A 87 -10.03 -2.93 11.97
CA PHE A 87 -10.90 -4.08 11.73
C PHE A 87 -12.33 -3.85 12.23
N LYS A 88 -12.50 -3.11 13.34
CA LYS A 88 -13.81 -2.72 13.88
C LYS A 88 -14.61 -1.89 12.90
N SER A 89 -13.95 -0.95 12.20
CA SER A 89 -14.59 -0.13 11.17
C SER A 89 -15.09 -1.00 10.02
N MET A 90 -14.29 -1.98 9.58
CA MET A 90 -14.69 -2.89 8.49
C MET A 90 -15.86 -3.79 8.90
N LEU A 91 -15.80 -4.37 10.10
CA LEU A 91 -16.88 -5.20 10.63
C LEU A 91 -18.19 -4.42 10.77
N LYS A 92 -18.12 -3.16 11.25
CA LYS A 92 -19.27 -2.27 11.31
C LYS A 92 -19.88 -2.01 9.93
N THR A 93 -19.05 -1.82 8.90
CA THR A 93 -19.51 -1.65 7.50
C THR A 93 -20.23 -2.90 6.99
N LEU A 94 -19.80 -4.09 7.44
CA LEU A 94 -20.45 -5.37 7.14
C LEU A 94 -21.71 -5.64 7.99
N GLY A 95 -22.05 -4.76 8.93
CA GLY A 95 -23.24 -4.90 9.79
C GLY A 95 -23.03 -5.73 11.07
N TYR A 96 -21.78 -5.96 11.47
CA TYR A 96 -21.41 -6.58 12.75
C TYR A 96 -21.19 -5.55 13.87
#